data_AF-I3UER5-F1
#
_entry.id   AF-I3UER5-F1
#
_cell.length_a   1.000
_cell.length_b   1.000
_cell.length_c   1.000
_cell.angle_alpha   90.00
_cell.angle_beta   90.00
_cell.angle_gamma   90.00
#
_symmetry.space_group_name_H-M   'P 1'
#
loop_
_entity.id
_entity.type
_entity.pdbx_description
1 polymer ?
#
loop_
_entity_poly.entity_id
_entity_poly.type
_entity_poly.pdbx_seq_one_letter_code
_entity_poly.pdbx_strand_id
1 'polypeptide(L)' 'MNHVKSVSILYEHGVPGVKFHYENGGTRILNDEQAIKFVSFAESERHRSDIDFLDINRVRKYVANQYFY' A
#
# COMPACT_ATOMS: atom_id res chain seq x y z
N MET A 1 -16.16 -8.86 -3.24
CA MET A 1 -15.00 -7.94 -3.25
C MET A 1 -13.96 -8.52 -2.33
N ASN A 2 -12.69 -8.53 -2.72
CA ASN A 2 -11.67 -9.34 -2.09
C ASN A 2 -10.51 -8.49 -1.54
N HIS A 3 -10.37 -8.45 -0.21
CA HIS A 3 -9.53 -7.49 0.51
C HIS A 3 -8.03 -7.71 0.30
N VAL A 4 -7.25 -6.62 0.30
CA VAL A 4 -5.79 -6.69 0.32
C VAL A 4 -5.37 -7.18 1.71
N LYS A 5 -4.71 -8.33 1.75
CA LYS A 5 -4.18 -8.96 2.97
C LYS A 5 -2.85 -8.34 3.38
N SER A 6 -1.96 -8.13 2.41
CA SER A 6 -0.62 -7.55 2.62
C SER A 6 -0.13 -6.83 1.37
N VAL A 7 0.86 -5.94 1.57
CA VAL A 7 1.49 -5.16 0.52
C VAL A 7 3.00 -5.33 0.58
N SER A 8 3.61 -5.67 -0.55
CA SER A 8 5.06 -5.66 -0.73
C SER A 8 5.47 -4.42 -1.50
N ILE A 9 6.51 -3.75 -1.02
CA ILE A 9 7.12 -2.60 -1.70
C ILE A 9 8.59 -2.91 -1.90
N LEU A 10 9.05 -2.74 -3.13
CA LEU A 10 10.45 -2.85 -3.55
C LEU A 10 10.85 -1.53 -4.20
N TYR A 11 12.11 -1.15 -4.10
CA TYR A 11 12.63 0.05 -4.76
C TYR A 11 13.70 -0.37 -5.76
N GLU A 12 13.46 -0.08 -7.03
CA GLU A 12 14.42 -0.30 -8.11
C GLU A 12 14.80 1.04 -8.71
N HIS A 13 16.09 1.38 -8.66
CA HIS A 13 16.62 2.67 -9.14
C HIS A 13 15.90 3.92 -8.58
N GLY A 14 15.36 3.82 -7.35
CA GLY A 14 14.62 4.91 -6.69
C GLY A 14 13.13 4.98 -7.04
N VAL A 15 12.65 4.13 -7.95
CA VAL A 15 11.22 4.01 -8.28
C VAL A 15 10.59 2.90 -7.42
N PRO A 16 9.46 3.15 -6.75
CA PRO A 16 8.78 2.12 -5.99
C PRO A 16 8.00 1.16 -6.90
N GLY A 17 8.21 -0.14 -6.73
CA GLY A 17 7.34 -1.20 -7.21
C GLY A 17 6.45 -1.70 -6.09
N VAL A 18 5.13 -1.71 -6.28
CA VAL A 18 4.14 -2.10 -5.26
C VAL A 18 3.33 -3.30 -5.72
N LYS A 19 3.27 -4.34 -4.87
CA LYS A 19 2.48 -5.55 -5.11
C LYS A 19 1.50 -5.79 -3.97
N PHE A 20 0.22 -5.89 -4.32
CA PHE A 20 -0.85 -6.29 -3.42
C PHE A 20 -1.03 -7.80 -3.43
N HIS A 21 -1.22 -8.38 -2.25
CA HIS A 21 -1.60 -9.78 -2.06
C HIS A 21 -2.99 -9.80 -1.44
N TYR A 22 -3.94 -10.39 -2.13
CA TYR A 22 -5.33 -10.43 -1.69
C TYR A 22 -5.65 -11.68 -0.86
N GLU A 23 -6.74 -11.63 -0.11
CA GLU A 23 -7.17 -12.73 0.77
C GLU A 23 -7.51 -14.02 0.00
N ASN A 24 -8.03 -13.93 -1.22
CA ASN A 24 -8.26 -15.09 -2.08
C ASN A 24 -6.98 -15.69 -2.72
N GLY A 25 -5.78 -15.19 -2.38
CA GLY A 25 -4.51 -15.63 -2.95
C GLY A 25 -4.11 -14.96 -4.27
N GLY A 26 -4.97 -14.10 -4.83
CA GLY A 26 -4.64 -13.29 -6.01
C GLY A 26 -3.61 -12.21 -5.69
N THR A 27 -2.94 -11.70 -6.73
CA THR A 27 -2.02 -10.57 -6.59
C THR A 27 -2.21 -9.54 -7.68
N ARG A 28 -1.96 -8.27 -7.36
CA ARG A 28 -1.94 -7.16 -8.33
C ARG A 28 -0.67 -6.36 -8.16
N ILE A 29 -0.01 -6.05 -9.26
CA ILE A 29 1.15 -5.15 -9.29
C ILE A 29 0.65 -3.80 -9.76
N LEU A 30 1.02 -2.74 -9.05
CA LEU A 30 0.75 -1.38 -9.47
C LEU A 30 1.77 -0.96 -10.53
N ASN A 31 1.33 -0.16 -11.49
CA ASN A 31 2.26 0.53 -12.38
C ASN A 31 3.01 1.64 -11.61
N ASP A 32 4.06 2.20 -12.21
CA ASP A 32 4.95 3.15 -11.56
C ASP A 32 4.20 4.37 -10.98
N GLU A 33 3.28 4.96 -11.75
CA GLU A 33 2.48 6.11 -11.29
C GLU A 33 1.60 5.75 -10.08
N GLN A 34 0.93 4.60 -10.13
CA GLN A 34 0.11 4.10 -9.04
C GLN A 34 0.94 3.74 -7.81
N ALA A 35 2.14 3.19 -8.01
CA ALA A 35 3.05 2.80 -6.95
C ALA A 35 3.63 4.03 -6.24
N ILE A 36 4.05 5.05 -6.99
CA ILE A 36 4.48 6.35 -6.44
C ILE A 36 3.34 6.98 -5.64
N LYS A 37 2.14 7.03 -6.21
CA LYS A 37 0.96 7.58 -5.52
C LYS A 37 0.65 6.80 -4.23
N PHE A 38 0.74 5.47 -4.27
CA PHE A 38 0.51 4.62 -3.12
C PHE A 38 1.49 4.91 -1.98
N VAL A 39 2.79 5.00 -2.28
CA VAL A 39 3.82 5.30 -1.28
C VAL A 39 3.59 6.68 -0.66
N SER A 40 3.33 7.71 -1.47
CA SER A 40 3.06 9.05 -0.97
C SER A 40 1.83 9.11 -0.05
N PHE A 41 0.76 8.38 -0.40
CA PHE A 41 -0.42 8.28 0.44
C PHE A 41 -0.14 7.51 1.74
N ALA A 42 0.58 6.39 1.66
CA ALA A 42 0.95 5.62 2.84
C ALA A 42 1.80 6.43 3.83
N GLU A 43 2.77 7.22 3.36
CA GLU A 43 3.53 8.10 4.26
C GLU A 43 2.65 9.23 4.80
N SER A 44 1.75 9.82 4.00
CA SER A 44 0.84 10.88 4.47
C SER A 44 -0.09 10.37 5.58
N GLU A 45 -0.68 9.18 5.41
CA GLU A 45 -1.56 8.56 6.40
C GLU A 45 -0.80 8.05 7.64
N ARG A 46 0.50 7.78 7.53
CA ARG A 46 1.35 7.46 8.69
C ARG A 46 1.54 8.66 9.62
N HIS A 47 1.60 9.87 9.06
CA HIS A 47 1.80 11.11 9.83
C HIS A 47 0.51 11.70 10.40
N ARG A 48 -0.62 11.03 10.22
CA ARG A 48 -1.91 11.46 10.73
C ARG A 48 -2.00 11.26 12.24
N SER A 49 -2.20 12.35 12.97
CA SER A 49 -2.32 12.35 14.43
C SER A 49 -3.62 11.72 14.94
N ASP A 50 -4.61 11.51 14.07
CA ASP A 50 -5.90 10.89 14.37
C ASP A 50 -5.88 9.35 14.31
N ILE A 51 -4.84 8.75 13.71
CA ILE A 51 -4.71 7.30 13.61
C ILE A 51 -3.28 6.92 13.95
N ASP A 52 -3.09 6.40 15.16
CA ASP A 52 -1.76 6.02 15.65
C ASP A 52 -1.34 4.67 15.04
N PHE A 53 -0.90 4.71 13.79
CA PHE A 53 -0.35 3.53 13.13
C PHE A 53 1.08 3.27 13.64
N LEU A 54 1.16 2.49 14.71
CA LEU A 54 2.43 1.97 15.24
C LEU A 54 3.17 1.02 14.25
N ASP A 55 2.49 0.57 13.18
CA ASP A 55 3.01 -0.37 12.19
C ASP A 55 2.70 0.09 10.76
N ILE A 56 3.75 0.34 9.98
CA ILE A 56 3.68 0.74 8.58
C ILE A 56 2.92 -0.27 7.71
N ASN A 57 2.91 -1.56 8.06
CA ASN A 57 2.17 -2.57 7.31
C ASN A 57 0.65 -2.39 7.47
N ARG A 58 0.19 -1.93 8.63
CA ARG A 58 -1.23 -1.60 8.85
C ARG A 58 -1.64 -0.37 8.03
N VAL A 59 -0.79 0.66 7.98
CA VAL A 59 -1.03 1.84 7.11
C VAL A 59 -1.18 1.40 5.66
N ARG A 60 -0.22 0.62 5.15
CA ARG A 60 -0.22 0.14 3.76
C ARG A 60 -1.45 -0.69 3.45
N LYS A 61 -1.85 -1.60 4.34
CA LYS A 61 -3.07 -2.39 4.19
C LYS A 61 -4.32 -1.49 4.18
N TYR A 62 -4.40 -0.52 5.08
CA TYR A 62 -5.50 0.45 5.14
C TYR A 62 -5.58 1.25 3.84
N VAL A 63 -4.48 1.87 3.42
CA VAL A 63 -4.42 2.67 2.18
C VAL A 63 -4.79 1.83 0.97
N ALA A 64 -4.29 0.60 0.87
CA ALA A 64 -4.60 -0.29 -0.25
C ALA A 64 -6.10 -0.60 -0.35
N ASN A 65 -6.74 -0.88 0.79
CA ASN A 65 -8.17 -1.22 0.83
C ASN A 65 -9.10 0.01 0.75
N GLN A 66 -8.63 1.22 1.10
CA GLN A 66 -9.45 2.44 1.04
C GLN A 66 -9.34 3.18 -0.28
N TYR A 67 -8.15 3.27 -0.87
CA TYR A 67 -7.87 4.16 -2.00
C TYR A 67 -7.50 3.44 -3.31
N PHE A 68 -7.18 2.15 -3.27
CA PHE A 68 -6.68 1.38 -4.42
C PHE A 68 -7.44 0.07 -4.68
N TYR A 69 -8.57 -0.11 -4.00
CA TYR A 69 -9.40 -1.31 -4.02
C TYR A 69 -10.13 -1.52 -5.34
#